data_AF-A0A9E0JCY1-F1
#
_entry.id   AF-A0A9E0JCY1-F1
#
_cell.length_a   1.000
_cell.length_b   1.000
_cell.length_c   1.000
_cell.angle_alpha   90.00
_cell.angle_beta   90.00
_cell.angle_gamma   90.00
#
_symmetry.space_group_name_H-M   'P 1'
#
loop_
_entity.id
_entity.type
_entity.pdbx_description
1 polymer ?
#
loop_
_entity_poly.entity_id
_entity_poly.type
_entity_poly.pdbx_seq_one_letter_code
_entity_poly.pdbx_strand_id
1 'polypeptide(L)'
;MKKIALLLLASFLYAETIDCTKIFEERKSELLREVEKIDEARQSFEALQAATNVLFDKQKAALKEKESSIEKSKQEVDAKQKQIALMLEENKKMLELIEAKKNEKVGESYEKMKDGAAAAIIEKLPTHEAAAILFGLPAKKISQVMAKMNPQIASEVTQRLRIGPPFSENNATKE
;
A
#
# COMPACT_ATOMS: atom_id res chain seq x y z
N MET A 1 -102.15 33.17 32.69
CA MET A 1 -101.14 33.92 31.89
C MET A 1 -99.96 34.46 32.71
N LYS A 2 -100.14 34.97 33.95
CA LYS A 2 -99.02 35.46 34.79
C LYS A 2 -97.93 34.42 35.13
N LYS A 3 -98.31 33.17 35.40
CA LYS A 3 -97.35 32.10 35.75
C LYS A 3 -96.48 31.64 34.56
N ILE A 4 -97.02 31.72 33.34
CA ILE A 4 -96.29 31.38 32.10
C ILE A 4 -95.32 32.52 31.74
N ALA A 5 -95.73 33.78 31.93
CA ALA A 5 -94.85 34.93 31.78
C ALA A 5 -93.71 34.92 32.81
N LEU A 6 -93.96 34.50 34.05
CA LEU A 6 -92.94 34.38 35.09
C LEU A 6 -91.91 33.28 34.78
N LEU A 7 -92.37 32.15 34.21
CA LEU A 7 -91.52 31.04 33.78
C LEU A 7 -90.63 31.43 32.58
N LEU A 8 -91.18 32.17 31.62
CA LEU A 8 -90.42 32.70 30.48
C LEU A 8 -89.39 33.77 30.89
N LEU A 9 -89.72 34.61 31.88
CA LEU A 9 -88.79 35.61 32.41
C LEU A 9 -87.63 34.96 33.19
N ALA A 10 -87.92 33.89 33.95
CA ALA A 10 -86.91 33.13 34.69
C ALA A 10 -85.95 32.38 33.76
N SER A 11 -86.44 31.82 32.64
CA SER A 11 -85.56 31.18 31.64
C SER A 11 -84.66 32.17 30.90
N PHE A 12 -85.09 33.42 30.73
CA PHE A 12 -84.25 34.48 30.14
C PHE A 12 -83.17 34.99 31.09
N LEU A 13 -83.38 34.89 32.41
CA LEU A 13 -82.41 35.29 33.45
C LEU A 13 -81.35 34.23 33.74
N TYR A 14 -81.56 32.99 33.31
CA TYR A 14 -80.64 31.85 33.46
C TYR A 14 -79.82 31.52 32.21
N ALA A 15 -79.82 32.39 31.20
CA ALA A 15 -78.82 32.33 30.14
C ALA A 15 -77.46 32.68 30.77
N GLU A 16 -76.78 31.68 31.32
CA GLU A 16 -75.40 31.75 31.80
C GLU A 16 -74.57 32.48 30.76
N THR A 17 -74.06 33.65 31.15
CA THR A 17 -73.00 34.32 30.41
C THR A 17 -71.81 33.38 30.45
N ILE A 18 -71.55 32.67 29.35
CA ILE A 18 -70.27 32.00 29.13
C ILE A 18 -69.21 33.06 29.41
N ASP A 19 -68.38 32.86 30.44
CA ASP A 19 -67.30 33.77 30.75
C ASP A 19 -66.20 33.58 29.69
N CYS A 20 -66.42 34.24 28.56
CA CYS A 20 -65.54 34.20 27.39
C CYS A 20 -64.09 34.46 27.80
N THR A 21 -63.86 35.32 28.80
CA THR A 21 -62.55 35.64 29.36
C THR A 21 -61.81 34.40 29.84
N LYS A 22 -62.49 33.51 30.56
CA LYS A 22 -61.89 32.29 31.12
C LYS A 22 -61.51 31.30 30.02
N ILE A 23 -62.37 31.11 29.01
CA ILE A 23 -62.10 30.25 27.85
C ILE A 23 -60.93 30.80 27.02
N PHE A 24 -60.87 32.12 26.82
CA PHE A 24 -59.78 32.75 26.08
C PHE A 24 -58.44 32.62 26.82
N GLU A 25 -58.39 32.82 28.13
CA GLU A 25 -57.16 32.64 28.91
C GLU A 25 -56.71 31.16 28.93
N GLU A 26 -57.65 30.21 29.00
CA GLU A 26 -57.33 28.78 28.91
C GLU A 26 -56.72 28.42 27.55
N ARG A 27 -57.37 28.81 26.44
CA ARG A 27 -56.86 28.56 25.08
C ARG A 27 -55.53 29.26 24.81
N LYS A 28 -55.34 30.46 25.33
CA LYS A 28 -54.07 31.19 25.26
C LYS A 28 -52.97 30.43 26.01
N SER A 29 -53.26 29.89 27.20
CA SER A 29 -52.29 29.10 27.96
C SER A 29 -51.96 27.76 27.26
N GLU A 30 -52.94 27.11 26.64
CA GLU A 30 -52.75 25.90 25.84
C GLU A 30 -51.86 26.17 24.63
N LEU A 31 -52.16 27.23 23.87
CA LEU A 31 -51.36 27.63 22.71
C LEU A 31 -49.92 27.98 23.09
N LEU A 32 -49.71 28.71 24.19
CA LEU A 32 -48.36 29.01 24.68
C LEU A 32 -47.58 27.73 24.99
N ARG A 33 -48.21 26.73 25.62
CA ARG A 33 -47.56 25.45 25.92
C ARG A 33 -47.21 24.67 24.66
N GLU A 34 -48.08 24.66 23.65
CA GLU A 34 -47.77 23.99 22.38
C GLU A 34 -46.68 24.74 21.59
N VAL A 35 -46.63 26.07 21.66
CA VAL A 35 -45.52 26.86 21.09
C VAL A 35 -44.20 26.53 21.79
N GLU A 36 -44.19 26.40 23.11
CA GLU A 36 -43.00 26.02 23.89
C GLU A 36 -42.48 24.63 23.46
N LYS A 37 -43.36 23.64 23.32
CA LYS A 37 -42.98 22.31 22.82
C LYS A 37 -42.41 22.34 21.40
N ILE A 38 -42.98 23.16 20.52
CA ILE A 38 -42.48 23.31 19.14
C ILE A 38 -41.08 23.93 19.16
N ASP A 39 -40.85 24.92 20.02
CA ASP A 39 -39.54 25.56 20.16
C ASP A 39 -38.49 24.58 20.71
N GLU A 40 -38.83 23.82 21.76
CA GLU A 40 -37.96 22.75 22.29
C GLU A 40 -37.60 21.70 21.22
N ALA A 41 -38.60 21.23 20.47
CA ALA A 41 -38.40 20.28 19.38
C ALA A 41 -37.50 20.86 18.29
N ARG A 42 -37.70 22.13 17.92
CA ARG A 42 -36.87 22.83 16.94
C ARG A 42 -35.42 22.96 17.40
N GLN A 43 -35.19 23.37 18.65
CA GLN A 43 -33.84 23.47 19.21
C GLN A 43 -33.14 22.10 19.22
N SER A 44 -33.86 21.04 19.60
CA SER A 44 -33.32 19.68 19.57
C SER A 44 -32.95 19.22 18.15
N PHE A 45 -33.78 19.58 17.16
CA PHE A 45 -33.55 19.25 15.76
C PHE A 45 -32.36 20.01 15.19
N GLU A 46 -32.25 21.31 15.46
CA GLU A 46 -31.12 22.14 15.05
C GLU A 46 -29.80 21.63 15.67
N ALA A 47 -29.82 21.22 16.95
CA ALA A 47 -28.67 20.60 17.60
C ALA A 47 -28.29 19.26 16.95
N LEU A 48 -29.26 18.41 16.64
CA LEU A 48 -29.02 17.13 15.96
C LEU A 48 -28.47 17.33 14.55
N GLN A 49 -29.02 18.29 13.80
CA GLN A 49 -28.58 18.63 12.45
C GLN A 49 -27.14 19.15 12.47
N ALA A 50 -26.81 20.03 13.41
CA ALA A 50 -25.45 20.52 13.59
C ALA A 50 -24.47 19.38 13.93
N ALA A 51 -24.82 18.52 14.89
CA ALA A 51 -23.99 17.37 15.26
C ALA A 51 -23.78 16.40 14.09
N THR A 52 -24.82 16.18 13.29
CA THR A 52 -24.78 15.30 12.12
C THR A 52 -23.92 15.88 11.00
N ASN A 53 -24.02 17.18 10.72
CA ASN A 53 -23.16 17.86 9.75
C ASN A 53 -21.68 17.78 10.15
N VAL A 54 -21.37 18.03 11.42
CA VAL A 54 -20.01 17.89 11.96
C VAL A 54 -19.49 16.45 11.79
N LEU A 55 -20.34 15.45 12.06
CA LEU A 55 -19.97 14.04 11.88
C LEU A 55 -19.72 13.72 10.40
N PHE A 56 -20.57 14.19 9.49
CA PHE A 56 -20.38 14.00 8.05
C PHE A 56 -19.11 14.67 7.54
N ASP A 57 -18.81 15.89 7.97
CA ASP A 57 -17.58 16.59 7.61
C ASP A 57 -16.34 15.85 8.10
N LYS A 58 -16.38 15.33 9.34
CA LYS A 58 -15.30 14.50 9.90
C LYS A 58 -15.11 13.21 9.10
N GLN A 59 -16.19 12.52 8.75
CA GLN A 59 -16.12 11.31 7.93
C GLN A 59 -15.57 11.60 6.53
N LYS A 60 -16.02 12.68 5.89
CA LYS A 60 -15.56 13.10 4.57
C LYS A 60 -14.07 13.44 4.58
N ALA A 61 -13.59 14.14 5.62
CA ALA A 61 -12.17 14.43 5.79
C ALA A 61 -11.35 13.14 5.96
N ALA A 62 -11.81 12.21 6.82
CA ALA A 62 -11.15 10.93 7.03
C ALA A 62 -11.14 10.06 5.76
N LEU A 63 -12.22 10.06 4.97
CA LEU A 63 -12.28 9.36 3.69
C LEU A 63 -11.26 9.94 2.69
N LYS A 64 -11.21 11.27 2.57
CA LYS A 64 -10.25 11.95 1.69
C LYS A 64 -8.79 11.65 2.07
N GLU A 65 -8.50 11.57 3.37
CA GLU A 65 -7.18 11.19 3.85
C GLU A 65 -6.83 9.74 3.49
N LYS A 66 -7.78 8.81 3.69
CA LYS A 66 -7.61 7.40 3.30
C LYS A 66 -7.42 7.24 1.79
N GLU A 67 -8.23 7.92 0.97
CA GLU A 67 -8.10 7.90 -0.49
C GLU A 67 -6.72 8.40 -0.94
N SER A 68 -6.23 9.50 -0.35
CA SER A 68 -4.88 10.02 -0.62
C SER A 68 -3.78 9.03 -0.23
N SER A 69 -3.91 8.38 0.92
CA SER A 69 -2.96 7.35 1.37
C SER A 69 -2.97 6.12 0.45
N ILE A 70 -4.15 5.65 0.04
CA ILE A 70 -4.30 4.53 -0.90
C ILE A 70 -3.69 4.87 -2.25
N GLU A 71 -3.92 6.07 -2.77
CA GLU A 71 -3.36 6.49 -4.06
C GLU A 71 -1.83 6.55 -4.02
N LYS A 72 -1.23 7.07 -2.94
CA LYS A 72 0.22 7.03 -2.74
C LYS A 72 0.75 5.60 -2.68
N SER A 73 0.10 4.74 -1.89
CA SER A 73 0.50 3.34 -1.76
C SER A 73 0.42 2.60 -3.10
N LYS A 74 -0.63 2.86 -3.90
CA LYS A 74 -0.77 2.31 -5.25
C LYS A 74 0.36 2.75 -6.17
N GLN A 75 0.72 4.03 -6.17
CA GLN A 75 1.84 4.54 -6.97
C GLN A 75 3.18 3.89 -6.57
N GLU A 76 3.42 3.70 -5.27
CA GLU A 76 4.61 3.00 -4.79
C GLU A 76 4.63 1.52 -5.21
N VAL A 77 3.48 0.83 -5.13
CA VAL A 77 3.35 -0.57 -5.58
C VAL A 77 3.61 -0.68 -7.08
N ASP A 78 3.01 0.20 -7.89
CA ASP A 78 3.20 0.21 -9.35
C ASP A 78 4.66 0.50 -9.73
N ALA A 79 5.32 1.42 -9.03
CA ALA A 79 6.74 1.71 -9.23
C ALA A 79 7.62 0.50 -8.88
N LYS A 80 7.37 -0.14 -7.73
CA LYS A 80 8.08 -1.36 -7.31
C LYS A 80 7.85 -2.51 -8.29
N GLN A 81 6.63 -2.69 -8.78
CA GLN A 81 6.31 -3.75 -9.74
C GLN A 81 7.06 -3.57 -11.06
N LYS A 82 7.15 -2.33 -11.57
CA LYS A 82 7.96 -2.01 -12.76
C LYS A 82 9.45 -2.28 -12.52
N GLN A 83 9.98 -1.87 -11.38
CA GLN A 83 11.38 -2.13 -11.04
C GLN A 83 11.68 -3.63 -10.94
N ILE A 84 10.81 -4.38 -10.28
CA ILE A 84 10.94 -5.84 -10.17
C ILE A 84 10.89 -6.50 -11.54
N ALA A 85 9.99 -6.06 -12.43
CA ALA A 85 9.90 -6.60 -13.78
C ALA A 85 11.20 -6.35 -14.59
N LEU A 86 11.78 -5.16 -14.47
CA LEU A 86 13.08 -4.84 -15.10
C LEU A 86 14.20 -5.71 -14.54
N MET A 87 14.32 -5.80 -13.21
CA MET A 87 15.33 -6.64 -12.56
C MET A 87 15.17 -8.12 -12.93
N LEU A 88 13.94 -8.61 -13.05
CA LEU A 88 13.68 -9.99 -13.46
C LEU A 88 14.14 -10.24 -14.89
N GLU A 89 13.89 -9.30 -15.79
CA GLU A 89 14.31 -9.39 -17.19
C GLU A 89 15.84 -9.34 -17.33
N GLU A 90 16.50 -8.45 -16.58
CA GLU A 90 17.97 -8.39 -16.52
C GLU A 90 18.56 -9.68 -15.96
N ASN A 91 18.01 -10.20 -14.86
CA ASN A 91 18.45 -11.46 -14.26
C ASN A 91 18.28 -12.65 -15.20
N LYS A 92 17.19 -12.72 -15.98
CA LYS A 92 16.99 -13.75 -17.00
C LYS A 92 18.07 -13.69 -18.08
N LYS A 93 18.33 -12.49 -18.62
CA LYS A 93 19.41 -12.31 -19.61
C LYS A 93 20.77 -12.69 -19.05
N MET A 94 21.05 -12.33 -17.79
CA MET A 94 22.29 -12.73 -17.12
C MET A 94 22.37 -14.25 -16.95
N LEU A 95 21.28 -14.91 -16.58
CA LEU A 95 21.22 -16.36 -16.45
C LEU A 95 21.48 -17.06 -17.79
N GLU A 96 20.85 -16.59 -18.87
CA GLU A 96 21.09 -17.11 -20.22
C GLU A 96 22.56 -16.97 -20.64
N LEU A 97 23.18 -15.82 -20.33
CA LEU A 97 24.62 -15.61 -20.58
C LEU A 97 25.49 -16.55 -19.74
N ILE A 98 25.11 -16.82 -18.49
CA ILE A 98 25.82 -17.76 -17.61
C ILE A 98 25.73 -19.17 -18.17
N GLU A 99 24.54 -19.61 -18.58
CA GLU A 99 24.32 -20.94 -19.17
C GLU A 99 25.05 -21.10 -20.49
N ALA A 100 25.03 -20.07 -21.35
CA ALA A 100 25.76 -20.08 -22.62
C ALA A 100 27.28 -20.21 -22.41
N LYS A 101 27.86 -19.43 -21.49
CA LYS A 101 29.30 -19.51 -21.17
C LYS A 101 29.70 -20.83 -20.51
N LYS A 102 28.83 -21.40 -19.66
CA LYS A 102 29.07 -22.71 -19.07
C LYS A 102 29.12 -23.81 -20.13
N ASN A 103 28.30 -23.72 -21.18
CA ASN A 103 28.22 -24.71 -22.25
C ASN A 103 29.18 -24.42 -23.43
N GLU A 104 30.11 -23.48 -23.28
CA GLU A 104 31.04 -23.12 -24.34
C GLU A 104 32.10 -24.21 -24.55
N LYS A 105 32.40 -24.56 -25.81
CA LYS A 105 33.38 -25.59 -26.21
C LYS A 105 34.79 -25.38 -25.63
N VAL A 106 35.08 -24.15 -25.21
CA VAL A 106 36.32 -23.78 -24.52
C VAL A 106 36.41 -24.53 -23.18
N GLY A 107 35.32 -24.57 -22.40
CA GLY A 107 35.25 -25.31 -21.13
C GLY A 107 35.54 -26.80 -21.31
N GLU A 108 34.92 -27.44 -22.31
CA GLU A 108 35.18 -28.85 -22.62
C GLU A 108 36.66 -29.12 -22.99
N SER A 109 37.30 -28.17 -23.68
CA SER A 109 38.69 -28.30 -24.09
C SER A 109 39.62 -28.31 -22.88
N TYR A 110 39.39 -27.39 -21.93
CA TYR A 110 40.15 -27.35 -20.67
C TYR A 110 39.80 -28.49 -19.71
N GLU A 111 38.57 -29.00 -19.75
CA GLU A 111 38.17 -30.17 -18.97
C GLU A 111 38.96 -31.42 -19.39
N LYS A 112 39.07 -31.66 -20.70
CA LYS A 112 39.79 -32.79 -21.30
C LYS A 112 41.31 -32.62 -21.26
N MET A 113 41.81 -31.40 -21.12
CA MET A 113 43.25 -31.10 -21.05
C MET A 113 43.88 -31.61 -19.75
N LYS A 114 45.16 -32.02 -19.78
CA LYS A 114 45.90 -32.38 -18.54
C LYS A 114 45.99 -31.19 -17.59
N ASP A 115 45.76 -31.41 -16.29
CA ASP A 115 45.60 -30.30 -15.34
C ASP A 115 46.80 -29.34 -15.28
N GLY A 116 48.03 -29.86 -15.40
CA GLY A 116 49.24 -29.03 -15.39
C GLY A 116 49.39 -28.15 -16.64
N ALA A 117 48.93 -28.64 -17.80
CA ALA A 117 48.92 -27.84 -19.02
C ALA A 117 47.82 -26.77 -18.97
N ALA A 118 46.64 -27.13 -18.44
CA ALA A 118 45.57 -26.17 -18.21
C ALA A 118 46.01 -25.07 -17.23
N ALA A 119 46.64 -25.41 -16.11
CA ALA A 119 47.19 -24.46 -15.14
C ALA A 119 48.17 -23.48 -15.81
N ALA A 120 49.16 -23.99 -16.54
CA ALA A 120 50.18 -23.16 -17.18
C ALA A 120 49.63 -22.22 -18.27
N ILE A 121 48.50 -22.57 -18.90
CA ILE A 121 47.83 -21.69 -19.87
C ILE A 121 46.99 -20.65 -19.13
N ILE A 122 46.21 -21.07 -18.13
CA ILE A 122 45.30 -20.19 -17.37
C ILE A 122 46.08 -19.11 -16.61
N GLU A 123 47.26 -19.42 -16.08
CA GLU A 123 48.15 -18.44 -15.43
C GLU A 123 48.59 -17.28 -16.32
N LYS A 124 48.59 -17.48 -17.64
CA LYS A 124 49.00 -16.46 -18.61
C LYS A 124 47.84 -15.61 -19.11
N LEU A 125 46.61 -15.97 -18.73
CA LEU A 125 45.41 -15.24 -19.12
C LEU A 125 45.14 -14.10 -18.14
N PRO A 126 44.44 -13.04 -18.59
CA PRO A 126 43.87 -12.06 -17.69
C PRO A 126 42.94 -12.72 -16.66
N THR A 127 42.91 -12.19 -15.43
CA THR A 127 42.17 -12.76 -14.29
C THR A 127 40.68 -13.00 -14.60
N HIS A 128 40.06 -12.16 -15.42
CA HIS A 128 38.65 -12.28 -15.79
C HIS A 128 38.40 -13.44 -16.77
N GLU A 129 39.29 -13.69 -17.74
CA GLU A 129 39.20 -14.83 -18.65
C GLU A 129 39.50 -16.14 -17.93
N ALA A 130 40.52 -16.14 -17.07
CA ALA A 130 40.86 -17.28 -16.22
C ALA A 130 39.67 -17.68 -15.34
N ALA A 131 39.00 -16.72 -14.70
CA ALA A 131 37.80 -16.96 -13.92
C ALA A 131 36.63 -17.48 -14.78
N ALA A 132 36.44 -16.95 -15.99
CA ALA A 132 35.38 -17.41 -16.89
C ALA A 132 35.57 -18.89 -17.30
N ILE A 133 36.79 -19.28 -17.65
CA ILE A 133 37.10 -20.66 -18.02
C ILE A 133 36.91 -21.58 -16.83
N LEU A 134 37.48 -21.25 -15.67
CA LEU A 134 37.36 -22.07 -14.46
C LEU A 134 35.90 -22.22 -13.99
N PHE A 135 35.10 -21.16 -14.09
CA PHE A 135 33.68 -21.21 -13.72
C PHE A 135 32.87 -22.22 -14.55
N GLY A 136 33.28 -22.46 -15.81
CA GLY A 136 32.66 -23.47 -16.68
C GLY A 136 33.09 -24.91 -16.38
N LEU A 137 34.14 -25.13 -15.58
CA LEU A 137 34.67 -26.46 -15.30
C LEU A 137 33.98 -27.15 -14.11
N PRO A 138 33.96 -28.51 -14.06
CA PRO A 138 33.53 -29.23 -12.87
C PRO A 138 34.41 -28.92 -11.65
N ALA A 139 33.83 -28.88 -10.45
CA ALA A 139 34.53 -28.54 -9.21
C ALA A 139 35.82 -29.35 -8.96
N LYS A 140 35.79 -30.65 -9.28
CA LYS A 140 36.99 -31.52 -9.18
C LYS A 140 38.12 -31.02 -10.08
N LYS A 141 37.79 -30.61 -11.30
CA LYS A 141 38.77 -30.13 -12.28
C LYS A 141 39.35 -28.78 -11.85
N ILE A 142 38.50 -27.87 -11.38
CA ILE A 142 38.93 -26.57 -10.81
C ILE A 142 39.97 -26.81 -9.71
N SER A 143 39.65 -27.67 -8.74
CA SER A 143 40.55 -27.98 -7.62
C SER A 143 41.91 -28.53 -8.10
N GLN A 144 41.90 -29.45 -9.05
CA GLN A 144 43.13 -30.06 -9.59
C GLN A 144 43.99 -29.07 -10.39
N VAL A 145 43.36 -28.15 -11.13
CA VAL A 145 44.04 -27.10 -11.90
C VAL A 145 44.60 -26.04 -10.95
N MET A 146 43.79 -25.51 -10.02
CA MET A 146 44.21 -24.52 -9.03
C MET A 146 45.37 -25.02 -8.16
N ALA A 147 45.38 -26.31 -7.80
CA ALA A 147 46.47 -26.91 -7.03
C ALA A 147 47.83 -26.94 -7.77
N LYS A 148 47.81 -26.83 -9.10
CA LYS A 148 49.02 -26.80 -9.94
C LYS A 148 49.34 -25.40 -10.45
N MET A 149 48.56 -24.40 -10.03
CA MET A 149 48.79 -23.00 -10.39
C MET A 149 49.69 -22.27 -9.37
N ASN A 150 50.24 -21.14 -9.79
CA ASN A 150 50.91 -20.19 -8.92
C ASN A 150 49.94 -19.73 -7.83
N PRO A 151 50.31 -19.83 -6.53
CA PRO A 151 49.42 -19.51 -5.43
C PRO A 151 48.85 -18.09 -5.45
N GLN A 152 49.62 -17.11 -5.93
CA GLN A 152 49.19 -15.71 -5.99
C GLN A 152 48.11 -15.51 -7.06
N ILE A 153 48.35 -16.05 -8.26
CA ILE A 153 47.39 -15.98 -9.37
C ILE A 153 46.11 -16.77 -9.02
N ALA A 154 46.25 -17.95 -8.43
CA ALA A 154 45.10 -18.74 -7.98
C ALA A 154 44.26 -17.99 -6.94
N SER A 155 44.89 -17.24 -6.03
CA SER A 155 44.19 -16.38 -5.07
C SER A 155 43.40 -15.26 -5.76
N GLU A 156 44.01 -14.55 -6.70
CA GLU A 156 43.36 -13.47 -7.46
C GLU A 156 42.16 -13.98 -8.26
N VAL A 157 42.32 -15.11 -8.95
CA VAL A 157 41.24 -15.75 -9.71
C VAL A 157 40.14 -16.24 -8.78
N THR A 158 40.47 -16.75 -7.59
CA THR A 158 39.48 -17.13 -6.55
C THR A 158 38.67 -15.92 -6.09
N GLN A 159 39.31 -14.77 -5.89
CA GLN A 159 38.58 -13.53 -5.57
C GLN A 159 37.62 -13.15 -6.68
N ARG A 160 38.04 -13.30 -7.94
CA ARG A 160 37.16 -13.03 -9.09
C ARG A 160 35.99 -14.00 -9.19
N LEU A 161 36.22 -15.29 -8.93
CA LEU A 161 35.18 -16.32 -8.88
C LEU A 161 34.17 -16.07 -7.75
N ARG A 162 34.62 -15.53 -6.61
CA ARG A 162 33.74 -15.14 -5.49
C ARG A 162 32.78 -14.00 -5.85
N ILE A 163 33.24 -13.03 -6.66
CA ILE A 163 32.37 -11.96 -7.20
C ILE A 163 31.33 -12.55 -8.16
N GLY A 164 31.68 -13.62 -8.88
CA GLY A 164 30.79 -14.32 -9.80
C GLY A 164 30.67 -13.66 -11.18
N PRO A 165 29.90 -14.29 -12.08
CA PRO A 165 29.64 -13.76 -13.41
C PRO A 165 28.76 -12.49 -13.36
N PRO A 166 28.87 -11.61 -14.36
CA PRO A 166 29.70 -11.74 -15.55
C PRO A 166 31.19 -11.50 -15.26
N PHE A 167 32.05 -12.25 -15.94
CA PHE A 167 33.49 -12.10 -15.84
C PHE A 167 34.01 -11.12 -16.90
N SER A 168 33.68 -9.84 -16.78
CA SER A 168 34.21 -8.75 -17.62
C SER A 168 35.38 -8.03 -16.93
N GLU A 169 36.18 -7.29 -17.70
CA GLU A 169 37.32 -6.48 -17.21
C GLU A 169 36.91 -5.42 -16.18
N ASN A 170 35.69 -4.88 -16.27
CA ASN A 170 35.26 -3.69 -15.52
C ASN A 170 34.34 -3.95 -14.31
N ASN A 171 34.15 -5.21 -13.87
CA ASN A 171 33.30 -5.49 -12.71
C ASN A 171 33.99 -5.29 -11.35
N ALA A 172 35.10 -4.55 -11.32
CA ALA A 172 35.60 -4.00 -10.08
C ALA A 172 34.63 -2.89 -9.60
N THR A 173 33.90 -3.19 -8.53
CA THR A 173 33.14 -2.25 -7.67
C THR A 173 31.97 -1.49 -8.29
N LYS A 174 30.76 -2.03 -8.05
CA LYS A 174 29.59 -1.22 -7.68
C LYS A 174 29.09 -1.75 -6.32
N GLU A 175 29.81 -1.41 -5.27
CA GLU A 175 29.26 -1.31 -3.92
C GLU A 175 29.05 0.17 -3.61
#